data_AF-A0A453CPU3-F1
#
_entry.id   AF-A0A453CPU3-F1
#
_cell.length_a   1.000
_cell.length_b   1.000
_cell.length_c   1.000
_cell.angle_alpha   90.00
_cell.angle_beta   90.00
_cell.angle_gamma   90.00
#
_symmetry.space_group_name_H-M   'P 1'
#
loop_
_entity.id
_entity.type
_entity.pdbx_description
1 polymer ?
#
loop_
_entity_poly.entity_id
_entity_poly.type
_entity_poly.pdbx_seq_one_letter_code
_entity_poly.pdbx_strand_id
1 'polypeptide(L)'
;MSSRYVAIHLRFEPDMLAFSGCYYGGGEKERKELAEIRKRWDTLPQDLSAEDERTRGKCPLTPHEIGLMLRAVGFGNETYLYVASGEIYGGEETLRPLRELFPNFYTKEMLAGDDLKPFLPFSSRLAAIDFIVCDESDVFVTNNNGNMAKVLAGRRRYMGHKRTIRPNTRKLNVLFQTWNQTGWDTFSRKVKKIQRGLMGEPDDPRHGRDDFHEMPSSCICQRVPVNRSATMQTRNLLSQVR
;
A
#
# COMPACT_ATOMS: atom_id res chain seq x y z
N MET A 1 24.04 -14.00 8.47
CA MET A 1 22.79 -14.50 7.87
C MET A 1 22.01 -13.30 7.34
N SER A 2 21.64 -13.28 6.07
CA SER A 2 20.78 -12.21 5.53
C SER A 2 19.35 -12.48 6.01
N SER A 3 18.85 -11.72 6.98
CA SER A 3 17.47 -11.80 7.43
C SER A 3 16.57 -11.11 6.40
N ARG A 4 15.68 -11.87 5.77
CA ARG A 4 14.66 -11.32 4.87
C ARG A 4 13.46 -10.84 5.64
N TYR A 5 12.81 -9.77 5.20
CA TYR A 5 11.60 -9.25 5.84
C TYR A 5 10.59 -8.67 4.84
N VAL A 6 9.34 -8.63 5.28
CA VAL A 6 8.23 -8.01 4.56
C VAL A 6 7.93 -6.67 5.22
N ALA A 7 7.82 -5.61 4.42
CA ALA A 7 7.31 -4.33 4.89
C ALA A 7 5.87 -4.13 4.40
N ILE A 8 4.96 -3.80 5.30
CA ILE A 8 3.59 -3.41 4.97
C ILE A 8 3.43 -1.92 5.21
N HIS A 9 2.93 -1.19 4.21
CA HIS A 9 2.39 0.15 4.40
C HIS A 9 0.87 0.08 4.64
N LEU A 10 0.48 0.35 5.89
CA LEU A 10 -0.91 0.39 6.34
C LEU A 10 -1.41 1.84 6.35
N ARG A 11 -2.12 2.23 5.30
CA ARG A 11 -2.92 3.45 5.25
C ARG A 11 -4.31 3.18 5.84
N PHE A 12 -4.38 3.12 7.17
CA PHE A 12 -5.60 2.85 7.94
C PHE A 12 -5.85 3.92 9.00
N GLU A 13 -5.44 5.15 8.71
CA GLU A 13 -5.61 6.32 9.56
C GLU A 13 -7.04 6.90 9.46
N PRO A 14 -7.55 7.56 10.52
CA PRO A 14 -8.92 8.06 10.56
C PRO A 14 -9.30 8.96 9.38
N ASP A 15 -8.38 9.79 8.90
CA ASP A 15 -8.57 10.67 7.73
C ASP A 15 -8.80 9.87 6.45
N MET A 16 -8.00 8.81 6.24
CA MET A 16 -8.14 7.93 5.08
C MET A 16 -9.47 7.17 5.12
N LEU A 17 -9.86 6.65 6.29
CA LEU A 17 -11.12 5.91 6.43
C LEU A 17 -12.31 6.84 6.20
N ALA A 18 -12.31 8.02 6.82
CA ALA A 18 -13.32 9.05 6.61
C ALA A 18 -13.43 9.49 5.14
N PHE A 19 -12.29 9.69 4.47
CA PHE A 19 -12.24 10.03 3.04
C PHE A 19 -12.83 8.92 2.16
N SER A 20 -12.53 7.65 2.47
CA SER A 20 -13.01 6.51 1.69
C SER A 20 -14.52 6.26 1.80
N GLY A 21 -15.18 6.74 2.86
CA GLY A 21 -16.61 6.52 3.09
C GLY A 21 -16.97 5.07 3.43
N CYS A 22 -15.98 4.28 3.85
CA CYS A 22 -16.13 2.86 4.14
C CYS A 22 -16.61 2.61 5.59
N TYR A 23 -17.17 1.43 5.82
CA TYR A 23 -17.59 0.95 7.14
C TYR A 23 -16.86 -0.35 7.47
N TYR A 24 -16.32 -0.43 8.68
CA TYR A 24 -15.44 -1.49 9.15
C TYR A 24 -15.99 -2.28 10.34
N GLY A 25 -17.24 -2.04 10.73
CA GLY A 25 -17.95 -2.84 11.72
C GLY A 25 -17.93 -2.30 13.16
N GLY A 26 -17.41 -1.09 13.37
CA GLY A 26 -17.34 -0.40 14.66
C GLY A 26 -18.65 0.27 15.13
N GLY A 27 -19.77 0.00 14.45
CA GLY A 27 -21.09 0.47 14.84
C GLY A 27 -21.29 1.99 14.73
N GLU A 28 -22.23 2.50 15.52
CA GLU A 28 -22.59 3.94 15.53
C GLU A 28 -21.44 4.84 15.95
N LYS A 29 -20.51 4.34 16.78
CA LYS A 29 -19.33 5.08 17.18
C LYS A 29 -18.45 5.40 15.96
N GLU A 30 -18.10 4.38 15.19
CA GLU A 30 -17.30 4.54 13.95
C GLU A 30 -18.00 5.49 12.98
N ARG A 31 -19.30 5.27 12.75
CA ARG A 31 -20.08 6.09 11.82
C ARG A 31 -20.03 7.57 12.19
N LYS A 32 -20.21 7.91 13.47
CA LYS A 32 -20.19 9.30 13.96
C LYS A 32 -18.80 9.91 13.88
N GLU A 33 -17.77 9.20 14.35
CA GLU A 33 -16.40 9.70 14.36
C GLU A 33 -15.88 9.97 12.93
N LEU A 34 -16.05 9.02 12.02
CA LEU A 34 -15.59 9.16 10.64
C LEU A 34 -16.43 10.18 9.87
N ALA A 35 -17.74 10.28 10.13
CA ALA A 35 -18.57 11.31 9.52
C ALA A 35 -18.12 12.73 9.93
N GLU A 36 -17.72 12.93 11.20
CA GLU A 36 -17.22 14.23 11.65
C GLU A 36 -15.92 14.62 10.95
N ILE A 37 -14.97 13.68 10.83
CA ILE A 37 -13.71 13.91 10.11
C ILE A 37 -13.98 14.18 8.62
N ARG A 38 -14.95 13.48 8.03
CA ARG A 38 -15.30 13.60 6.60
C ARG A 38 -15.79 15.00 6.21
N LYS A 39 -16.35 15.77 7.15
CA LYS A 39 -16.76 17.18 6.91
C LYS A 39 -15.62 18.10 6.47
N ARG A 40 -14.36 17.67 6.62
CA ARG A 40 -13.20 18.40 6.09
C ARG A 40 -13.15 18.47 4.56
N TRP A 41 -13.93 17.65 3.86
CA TRP A 41 -13.96 17.62 2.40
C TRP A 41 -15.36 17.93 1.84
N ASP A 42 -15.58 19.20 1.47
CA ASP A 42 -16.86 19.67 0.94
C ASP A 42 -17.22 19.10 -0.44
N THR A 43 -16.23 18.60 -1.18
CA THR A 43 -16.40 18.09 -2.56
C THR A 43 -16.74 16.61 -2.63
N LEU A 44 -16.69 15.90 -1.50
CA LEU A 44 -17.01 14.48 -1.48
C LEU A 44 -18.53 14.26 -1.53
N PRO A 45 -19.01 13.22 -2.22
CA PRO A 45 -20.43 12.87 -2.17
C PRO A 45 -20.84 12.52 -0.73
N GLN A 46 -21.99 13.05 -0.32
CA GLN A 46 -22.55 12.85 1.03
C GLN A 46 -23.25 11.49 1.15
N ASP A 47 -23.91 11.04 0.08
CA ASP A 47 -24.71 9.80 0.06
C ASP A 47 -23.91 8.62 -0.54
N LEU A 48 -22.72 8.33 -0.01
CA LEU A 48 -21.97 7.12 -0.40
C LEU A 48 -22.46 5.90 0.39
N SER A 49 -22.81 4.82 -0.30
CA SER A 49 -22.93 3.51 0.33
C SER A 49 -21.53 2.96 0.63
N ALA A 50 -21.31 2.59 1.89
CA ALA A 50 -20.07 1.96 2.32
C ALA A 50 -19.85 0.61 1.61
N GLU A 51 -20.93 -0.13 1.36
CA GLU A 51 -20.91 -1.38 0.60
C GLU A 51 -20.48 -1.14 -0.85
N ASP A 52 -20.99 -0.09 -1.50
CA ASP A 52 -20.62 0.27 -2.86
C ASP A 52 -19.15 0.69 -2.95
N GLU A 53 -18.66 1.54 -2.04
CA GLU A 53 -17.24 1.93 -2.03
C GLU A 53 -16.33 0.72 -1.79
N ARG A 54 -16.77 -0.22 -0.97
CA ARG A 54 -16.08 -1.48 -0.73
C ARG A 54 -16.03 -2.37 -1.98
N THR A 55 -17.15 -2.56 -2.66
CA THR A 55 -17.19 -3.37 -3.90
C THR A 55 -16.47 -2.71 -5.07
N ARG A 56 -16.36 -1.37 -5.10
CA ARG A 56 -15.55 -0.61 -6.06
C ARG A 56 -14.05 -0.68 -5.77
N GLY A 57 -13.65 -1.24 -4.63
CA GLY A 57 -12.25 -1.38 -4.23
C GLY A 57 -11.62 -0.08 -3.71
N LYS A 58 -12.45 0.86 -3.24
CA LYS A 58 -12.02 2.16 -2.71
C LYS A 58 -11.62 2.08 -1.24
N CYS A 59 -12.18 1.13 -0.51
CA CYS A 59 -11.82 0.86 0.88
C CYS A 59 -10.41 0.24 0.99
N PRO A 60 -9.52 0.83 1.80
CA PRO A 60 -8.34 0.13 2.28
C PRO A 60 -8.72 -1.20 2.93
N LEU A 61 -7.89 -2.22 2.71
CA LEU A 61 -8.00 -3.47 3.46
C LEU A 61 -7.63 -3.22 4.93
N THR A 62 -8.32 -3.92 5.83
CA THR A 62 -7.98 -3.90 7.26
C THR A 62 -6.63 -4.58 7.50
N PRO A 63 -5.94 -4.32 8.63
CA PRO A 63 -4.72 -5.02 8.97
C PRO A 63 -4.92 -6.55 9.02
N HIS A 64 -6.07 -7.02 9.51
CA HIS A 64 -6.40 -8.44 9.52
C HIS A 64 -6.55 -9.02 8.11
N GLU A 65 -7.25 -8.33 7.21
CA GLU A 65 -7.42 -8.75 5.81
C GLU A 65 -6.08 -8.84 5.07
N ILE A 66 -5.17 -7.90 5.32
CA ILE A 66 -3.81 -7.98 4.80
C ILE A 66 -3.09 -9.21 5.34
N GLY A 67 -3.20 -9.47 6.64
CA GLY A 67 -2.63 -10.66 7.25
C GLY A 67 -3.15 -11.94 6.59
N LEU A 68 -4.48 -12.07 6.43
CA LEU A 68 -5.12 -13.20 5.77
C LEU A 68 -4.65 -13.34 4.31
N MET A 69 -4.51 -12.24 3.57
CA MET A 69 -3.98 -12.25 2.21
C MET A 69 -2.55 -12.81 2.18
N LEU A 70 -1.67 -12.34 3.07
CA LEU A 70 -0.27 -12.76 3.14
C LEU A 70 -0.15 -14.25 3.48
N ARG A 71 -0.88 -14.71 4.49
CA ARG A 71 -0.98 -16.13 4.85
C ARG A 71 -1.48 -16.96 3.66
N ALA A 72 -2.51 -16.48 2.96
CA ALA A 72 -3.08 -17.16 1.83
C ALA A 72 -2.13 -17.27 0.64
N VAL A 73 -1.24 -16.30 0.41
CA VAL A 73 -0.23 -16.36 -0.69
C VAL A 73 1.06 -17.10 -0.30
N GLY A 74 1.23 -17.46 0.97
CA GLY A 74 2.27 -18.40 1.42
C GLY A 74 3.27 -17.85 2.43
N PHE A 75 3.07 -16.66 3.00
CA PHE A 75 3.92 -16.17 4.10
C PHE A 75 3.58 -16.91 5.41
N GLY A 76 4.60 -17.46 6.07
CA GLY A 76 4.49 -18.15 7.36
C GLY A 76 4.51 -17.19 8.55
N ASN A 77 4.25 -17.68 9.76
CA ASN A 77 4.17 -16.85 10.98
C ASN A 77 5.56 -16.36 11.41
N GLU A 78 6.60 -17.08 11.04
CA GLU A 78 8.01 -16.74 11.25
C GLU A 78 8.48 -15.54 10.41
N THR A 79 7.66 -15.07 9.47
CA THR A 79 7.98 -13.91 8.63
C THR A 79 8.19 -12.66 9.49
N TYR A 80 9.36 -12.03 9.37
CA TYR A 80 9.62 -10.72 9.95
C TYR A 80 8.82 -9.65 9.22
N LEU A 81 8.01 -8.91 9.97
CA LEU A 81 7.07 -7.94 9.48
C LEU A 81 7.40 -6.55 10.01
N TYR A 82 7.75 -5.64 9.11
CA TYR A 82 7.80 -4.21 9.41
C TYR A 82 6.48 -3.56 9.03
N VAL A 83 5.86 -2.83 9.94
CA VAL A 83 4.60 -2.12 9.70
C VAL A 83 4.84 -0.62 9.68
N ALA A 84 4.78 -0.05 8.48
CA ALA A 84 4.78 1.39 8.23
C ALA A 84 3.35 1.92 8.32
N SER A 85 3.10 2.77 9.32
CA SER A 85 1.79 3.41 9.51
C SER A 85 1.89 4.72 10.29
N GLY A 86 0.93 5.61 10.04
CA GLY A 86 0.57 6.65 10.99
C GLY A 86 -0.25 6.09 12.16
N GLU A 87 -1.12 6.93 12.71
CA GLU A 87 -2.10 6.53 13.73
C GLU A 87 -3.15 5.60 13.14
N ILE A 88 -3.17 4.32 13.55
CA ILE A 88 -4.15 3.35 13.09
C ILE A 88 -5.49 3.57 13.80
N TYR A 89 -6.58 3.68 13.05
CA TYR A 89 -7.92 3.75 13.62
C TYR A 89 -8.24 2.49 14.45
N GLY A 90 -8.69 2.68 15.69
CA GLY A 90 -8.90 1.60 16.67
C GLY A 90 -7.61 1.07 17.33
N GLY A 91 -6.44 1.61 16.97
CA GLY A 91 -5.16 1.35 17.62
C GLY A 91 -4.78 -0.14 17.67
N GLU A 92 -4.33 -0.58 18.84
CA GLU A 92 -3.83 -1.94 19.07
C GLU A 92 -4.90 -3.01 18.84
N GLU A 93 -6.19 -2.72 19.07
CA GLU A 93 -7.26 -3.69 18.82
C GLU A 93 -7.37 -4.05 17.34
N THR A 94 -7.20 -3.06 16.45
CA THR A 94 -7.20 -3.25 15.00
C THR A 94 -5.95 -3.98 14.51
N LEU A 95 -4.80 -3.79 15.17
CA LEU A 95 -3.53 -4.42 14.81
C LEU A 95 -3.39 -5.85 15.35
N ARG A 96 -4.06 -6.17 16.46
CA ARG A 96 -3.94 -7.46 17.17
C ARG A 96 -4.05 -8.69 16.26
N PRO A 97 -5.06 -8.81 15.37
CA PRO A 97 -5.17 -10.00 14.52
C PRO A 97 -4.00 -10.14 13.53
N LEU A 98 -3.43 -9.01 13.05
CA LEU A 98 -2.25 -9.05 12.19
C LEU A 98 -1.03 -9.56 12.96
N ARG A 99 -0.84 -9.11 14.21
CA ARG A 99 0.24 -9.54 15.09
C ARG A 99 0.12 -11.02 15.49
N GLU A 100 -1.10 -11.52 15.70
CA GLU A 100 -1.35 -12.95 15.95
C GLU A 100 -0.95 -13.83 14.75
N LEU A 101 -1.17 -13.35 13.52
CA LEU A 101 -0.76 -14.06 12.31
C LEU A 101 0.75 -13.99 12.04
N PHE A 102 1.41 -12.91 12.49
CA PHE A 102 2.84 -12.62 12.30
C PHE A 102 3.46 -12.05 13.59
N PRO A 103 3.92 -12.91 14.52
CA PRO A 103 4.45 -12.48 15.81
C PRO A 103 5.76 -11.67 15.73
N ASN A 104 6.56 -11.85 14.68
CA ASN A 104 7.78 -11.07 14.42
C ASN A 104 7.42 -9.69 13.86
N PHE A 105 6.71 -8.88 14.65
CA PHE A 105 6.11 -7.61 14.27
C PHE A 105 6.95 -6.43 14.77
N TYR A 106 7.31 -5.52 13.87
CA TYR A 106 8.17 -4.37 14.16
C TYR A 106 7.58 -3.08 13.58
N THR A 107 7.82 -1.98 14.27
CA THR A 107 7.47 -0.62 13.81
C THR A 107 8.68 0.30 13.95
N LYS A 108 8.63 1.49 13.36
CA LYS A 108 9.69 2.52 13.55
C LYS A 108 9.94 2.82 15.03
N GLU A 109 8.90 2.84 15.86
CA GLU A 109 9.01 3.10 17.30
C GLU A 109 9.83 1.99 18.00
N MET A 110 9.64 0.74 17.61
CA MET A 110 10.39 -0.40 18.16
C MET A 110 11.86 -0.41 17.69
N LEU A 111 12.12 0.01 16.45
CA LEU A 111 13.47 -0.01 15.87
C LEU A 111 14.33 1.17 16.35
N ALA A 112 13.75 2.36 16.41
CA ALA A 112 14.49 3.59 16.76
C ALA A 112 14.45 3.91 18.25
N GLY A 113 13.44 3.43 18.99
CA GLY A 113 13.30 3.71 20.42
C GLY A 113 13.34 5.22 20.71
N ASP A 114 14.28 5.62 21.56
CA ASP A 114 14.44 7.00 21.99
C ASP A 114 14.94 7.95 20.90
N ASP A 115 15.63 7.44 19.88
CA ASP A 115 16.13 8.24 18.75
C ASP A 115 14.99 8.80 17.89
N LEU A 116 13.79 8.25 18.02
CA LEU A 116 12.60 8.73 17.31
C LEU A 116 12.00 10.00 17.93
N LYS A 117 12.26 10.29 19.21
CA LYS A 117 11.63 11.40 19.97
C LYS A 117 11.71 12.76 19.26
N PRO A 118 12.85 13.17 18.66
CA PRO A 118 12.94 14.45 17.95
C PRO A 118 12.04 14.56 16.71
N PHE A 119 11.58 13.42 16.17
CA PHE A 119 10.81 13.34 14.93
C PHE A 119 9.31 13.19 15.16
N LEU A 120 8.85 12.85 16.37
CA LEU A 120 7.43 12.62 16.68
C LEU A 120 6.49 13.75 16.25
N PRO A 121 6.86 15.05 16.35
CA PRO A 121 6.00 16.14 15.88
C PRO A 121 5.90 16.27 14.35
N PHE A 122 6.74 15.57 13.59
CA PHE A 122 6.91 15.77 12.16
C PHE A 122 6.52 14.52 11.37
N SER A 123 5.22 14.41 11.05
CA SER A 123 4.66 13.27 10.30
C SER A 123 5.39 12.96 8.99
N SER A 124 5.83 13.99 8.26
CA SER A 124 6.60 13.83 7.01
C SER A 124 7.98 13.20 7.24
N ARG A 125 8.64 13.47 8.37
CA ARG A 125 9.94 12.88 8.72
C ARG A 125 9.78 11.43 9.16
N LEU A 126 8.73 11.13 9.92
CA LEU A 126 8.37 9.75 10.27
C LEU A 126 8.06 8.91 9.02
N ALA A 127 7.29 9.47 8.08
CA ALA A 127 7.00 8.83 6.80
C ALA A 127 8.26 8.59 5.95
N ALA A 128 9.28 9.46 6.06
CA ALA A 128 10.56 9.26 5.38
C ALA A 128 11.34 8.06 5.96
N ILE A 129 11.28 7.83 7.27
CA ILE A 129 11.85 6.64 7.91
C ILE A 129 11.14 5.39 7.40
N ASP A 130 9.80 5.39 7.42
CA ASP A 130 8.99 4.30 6.89
C ASP A 130 9.33 4.01 5.42
N PHE A 131 9.53 5.06 4.60
CA PHE A 131 9.92 4.92 3.20
C PHE A 131 11.23 4.15 3.03
N ILE A 132 12.25 4.49 3.81
CA ILE A 132 13.57 3.84 3.72
C ILE A 132 13.45 2.36 4.07
N VAL A 133 12.78 2.03 5.18
CA VAL A 133 12.62 0.63 5.61
C VAL A 133 11.75 -0.15 4.61
N CYS A 134 10.70 0.45 4.06
CA CYS A 134 9.91 -0.19 3.00
C CYS A 134 10.71 -0.42 1.71
N ASP A 135 11.55 0.53 1.30
CA ASP A 135 12.40 0.41 0.10
C ASP A 135 13.46 -0.70 0.27
N GLU A 136 13.99 -0.85 1.48
CA GLU A 136 15.01 -1.87 1.77
C GLU A 136 14.46 -3.28 1.94
N SER A 137 13.16 -3.45 2.19
CA SER A 137 12.52 -4.76 2.36
C SER A 137 12.62 -5.69 1.14
N ASP A 138 12.61 -7.00 1.35
CA ASP A 138 12.56 -8.00 0.27
C ASP A 138 11.21 -7.97 -0.46
N VAL A 139 10.14 -7.79 0.31
CA VAL A 139 8.77 -7.68 -0.20
C VAL A 139 8.09 -6.49 0.45
N PHE A 140 7.57 -5.60 -0.39
CA PHE A 140 6.75 -4.48 0.03
C PHE A 140 5.27 -4.78 -0.27
N VAL A 141 4.39 -4.51 0.69
CA VAL A 141 2.96 -4.78 0.59
C VAL A 141 2.21 -3.51 0.98
N THR A 142 1.10 -3.23 0.30
CA THR A 142 0.25 -2.07 0.63
C THR A 142 -1.15 -2.53 0.98
N ASN A 143 -1.91 -1.77 1.78
CA ASN A 143 -3.34 -2.00 1.95
C ASN A 143 -4.23 -1.07 1.11
N ASN A 144 -3.62 -0.04 0.54
CA ASN A 144 -4.21 0.99 -0.30
C ASN A 144 -3.18 1.48 -1.33
N ASN A 145 -3.63 2.05 -2.44
CA ASN A 145 -2.77 2.54 -3.51
C ASN A 145 -2.53 4.07 -3.44
N GLY A 146 -2.00 4.53 -2.30
CA GLY A 146 -1.66 5.94 -2.06
C GLY A 146 -0.33 6.38 -2.71
N ASN A 147 0.08 7.64 -2.49
CA ASN A 147 1.27 8.21 -3.12
C ASN A 147 2.57 7.50 -2.74
N MET A 148 2.77 7.19 -1.46
CA MET A 148 3.95 6.44 -1.01
C MET A 148 4.04 5.06 -1.64
N ALA A 149 2.90 4.36 -1.75
CA ALA A 149 2.80 3.06 -2.40
C ALA A 149 3.26 3.13 -3.87
N LYS A 150 2.82 4.17 -4.60
CA LYS A 150 3.20 4.41 -5.98
C LYS A 150 4.71 4.68 -6.14
N VAL A 151 5.26 5.59 -5.34
CA VAL A 151 6.69 5.94 -5.40
C VAL A 151 7.57 4.72 -5.10
N LEU A 152 7.24 3.95 -4.06
CA LEU A 152 7.98 2.72 -3.74
C LEU A 152 7.82 1.66 -4.82
N ALA A 153 6.62 1.46 -5.38
CA ALA A 153 6.42 0.49 -6.46
C ALA A 153 7.29 0.83 -7.68
N GLY A 154 7.38 2.11 -8.02
CA GLY A 154 8.24 2.62 -9.08
C GLY A 154 9.72 2.38 -8.84
N ARG A 155 10.20 2.90 -7.72
CA ARG A 155 11.60 2.78 -7.29
C ARG A 155 12.04 1.32 -7.22
N ARG A 156 11.28 0.48 -6.53
CA ARG A 156 11.57 -0.95 -6.38
C ARG A 156 11.51 -1.70 -7.70
N ARG A 157 10.76 -1.22 -8.72
CA ARG A 157 10.74 -1.85 -10.04
C ARG A 157 12.01 -1.55 -10.86
N TYR A 158 12.45 -0.29 -10.87
CA TYR A 158 13.49 0.17 -11.79
C TYR A 158 14.90 0.26 -11.18
N MET A 159 15.05 0.25 -9.85
CA MET A 159 16.33 0.34 -9.15
C MET A 159 16.76 -0.98 -8.52
N GLY A 160 16.85 -2.04 -9.33
CA GLY A 160 17.23 -3.38 -8.86
C GLY A 160 16.05 -4.18 -8.31
N HIS A 161 15.05 -4.38 -9.17
CA HIS A 161 13.78 -5.09 -8.94
C HIS A 161 13.62 -5.77 -7.56
N LYS A 162 12.77 -5.20 -6.70
CA LYS A 162 12.29 -5.81 -5.46
C LYS A 162 10.78 -5.96 -5.50
N ARG A 163 10.27 -7.04 -4.91
CA ARG A 163 8.86 -7.42 -5.04
C ARG A 163 7.95 -6.40 -4.36
N THR A 164 6.90 -5.98 -5.06
CA THR A 164 5.84 -5.11 -4.52
C THR A 164 4.47 -5.75 -4.75
N ILE A 165 3.82 -6.21 -3.68
CA ILE A 165 2.50 -6.84 -3.72
C ILE A 165 1.43 -5.76 -3.52
N ARG A 166 0.53 -5.65 -4.49
CA ARG A 166 -0.61 -4.73 -4.45
C ARG A 166 -1.90 -5.55 -4.31
N PRO A 167 -2.77 -5.30 -3.33
CA PRO A 167 -4.02 -6.03 -3.24
C PRO A 167 -4.96 -5.68 -4.40
N ASN A 168 -5.63 -6.69 -4.96
CA ASN A 168 -6.78 -6.52 -5.82
C ASN A 168 -8.01 -6.16 -4.97
N THR A 169 -8.00 -4.98 -4.37
CA THR A 169 -8.99 -4.54 -3.37
C THR A 169 -10.42 -4.79 -3.82
N ARG A 170 -10.75 -4.48 -5.08
CA ARG A 170 -12.07 -4.73 -5.68
C ARG A 170 -12.56 -6.18 -5.52
N LYS A 171 -11.71 -7.16 -5.84
CA LYS A 171 -12.09 -8.58 -5.77
C LYS A 171 -11.90 -9.17 -4.38
N LEU A 172 -10.87 -8.72 -3.66
CA LEU A 172 -10.57 -9.20 -2.31
C LEU A 172 -11.63 -8.74 -1.30
N ASN A 173 -12.11 -7.51 -1.39
CA ASN A 173 -13.14 -6.97 -0.48
C ASN A 173 -14.41 -7.82 -0.44
N VAL A 174 -14.82 -8.36 -1.60
CA VAL A 174 -15.96 -9.29 -1.72
C VAL A 174 -15.64 -10.64 -1.12
N LEU A 175 -14.44 -11.17 -1.38
CA LEU A 175 -14.02 -12.46 -0.83
C LEU A 175 -13.93 -12.42 0.71
N PHE A 176 -13.43 -11.33 1.29
CA PHE A 176 -13.31 -11.15 2.72
C PHE A 176 -14.64 -11.01 3.46
N GLN A 177 -15.77 -10.79 2.78
CA GLN A 177 -17.07 -10.85 3.47
C GLN A 177 -17.50 -12.28 3.83
N THR A 178 -16.92 -13.29 3.16
CA THR A 178 -17.34 -14.69 3.28
C THR A 178 -16.17 -15.63 3.61
N TRP A 179 -15.03 -15.08 4.07
CA TRP A 179 -13.80 -15.87 4.27
C TRP A 179 -13.98 -16.99 5.30
N ASN A 180 -14.71 -16.72 6.38
CA ASN A 180 -14.99 -17.67 7.46
C ASN A 180 -16.07 -18.71 7.11
N GLN A 181 -16.76 -18.53 5.98
CA GLN A 181 -17.78 -19.47 5.50
C GLN A 181 -17.16 -20.56 4.60
N THR A 182 -15.89 -20.41 4.22
CA THR A 182 -15.18 -21.37 3.35
C THR A 182 -13.95 -21.92 4.05
N GLY A 183 -13.62 -23.19 3.82
CA GLY A 183 -12.39 -23.79 4.34
C GLY A 183 -11.13 -23.08 3.82
N TRP A 184 -10.07 -23.07 4.63
CA TRP A 184 -8.82 -22.34 4.36
C TRP A 184 -8.22 -22.62 2.98
N ASP A 185 -8.18 -23.88 2.53
CA ASP A 185 -7.61 -24.24 1.23
C ASP A 185 -8.36 -23.62 0.06
N THR A 186 -9.69 -23.54 0.18
CA THR A 186 -10.54 -22.91 -0.84
C THR A 186 -10.35 -21.40 -0.83
N PHE A 187 -10.32 -20.78 0.36
CA PHE A 187 -10.03 -19.36 0.53
C PHE A 187 -8.66 -18.99 -0.06
N SER A 188 -7.60 -19.70 0.34
CA SER A 188 -6.23 -19.49 -0.15
C SER A 188 -6.13 -19.61 -1.67
N ARG A 189 -6.76 -20.63 -2.27
CA ARG A 189 -6.80 -20.80 -3.73
C ARG A 189 -7.49 -19.63 -4.43
N LYS A 190 -8.59 -19.12 -3.86
CA LYS A 190 -9.31 -17.94 -4.38
C LYS A 190 -8.44 -16.68 -4.28
N VAL A 191 -7.79 -16.43 -3.15
CA VAL A 191 -6.86 -15.29 -2.97
C VAL A 191 -5.74 -15.35 -4.00
N LYS A 192 -5.05 -16.50 -4.12
CA LYS A 192 -3.97 -16.69 -5.11
C LYS A 192 -4.45 -16.42 -6.54
N LYS A 193 -5.66 -16.87 -6.90
CA LYS A 193 -6.26 -16.61 -8.21
C LYS A 193 -6.55 -15.12 -8.43
N ILE A 194 -7.08 -14.42 -7.42
CA ILE A 194 -7.41 -12.99 -7.47
C ILE A 194 -6.15 -12.11 -7.57
N GLN A 195 -5.08 -12.50 -6.88
CA GLN A 195 -3.81 -11.76 -6.80
C GLN A 195 -2.87 -11.98 -7.99
N ARG A 196 -3.20 -12.86 -8.95
CA ARG A 196 -2.37 -13.06 -10.15
C ARG A 196 -2.13 -11.73 -10.87
N GLY A 197 -0.87 -11.48 -11.22
CA GLY A 197 -0.44 -10.23 -11.87
C GLY A 197 -0.24 -9.05 -10.91
N LEU A 198 -0.55 -9.19 -9.62
CA LEU A 198 -0.36 -8.12 -8.62
C LEU A 198 0.62 -8.52 -7.51
N MET A 199 1.40 -9.57 -7.76
CA MET A 199 2.43 -10.08 -6.86
C MET A 199 3.80 -9.40 -7.05
N GLY A 200 3.90 -8.44 -7.98
CA GLY A 200 5.12 -7.68 -8.22
C GLY A 200 6.17 -8.43 -9.03
N GLU A 201 5.74 -9.14 -10.08
CA GLU A 201 6.66 -9.80 -11.03
C GLU A 201 7.45 -8.76 -11.86
N PRO A 202 8.68 -9.07 -12.33
CA PRO A 202 9.53 -8.15 -13.08
C PRO A 202 8.84 -7.53 -14.32
N ASP A 203 8.09 -8.36 -15.04
CA ASP A 203 7.43 -8.00 -16.30
C ASP A 203 5.93 -7.71 -16.13
N ASP A 204 5.47 -7.34 -14.92
CA ASP A 204 4.05 -7.01 -14.65
C ASP A 204 3.54 -6.00 -15.70
N PRO A 205 2.71 -6.43 -16.67
CA PRO A 205 2.38 -5.64 -17.85
C PRO A 205 1.27 -4.66 -17.49
N ARG A 206 1.62 -3.39 -17.28
CA ARG A 206 0.61 -2.37 -17.06
C ARG A 206 0.02 -1.86 -18.36
N HIS A 207 -1.31 -1.91 -18.41
CA HIS A 207 -2.13 -1.23 -19.38
C HIS A 207 -2.38 0.21 -18.90
N GLY A 208 -1.75 1.19 -19.56
CA GLY A 208 -2.20 2.58 -19.54
C GLY A 208 -1.48 3.54 -18.58
N ARG A 209 -0.78 4.48 -19.23
CA ARG A 209 -0.26 5.79 -18.78
C ARG A 209 0.84 5.83 -17.71
N ASP A 210 1.79 6.71 -18.01
CA ASP A 210 2.87 7.19 -17.14
C ASP A 210 2.31 7.82 -15.85
N ASP A 211 2.11 7.04 -14.79
CA ASP A 211 1.94 7.60 -13.45
C ASP A 211 3.29 8.18 -13.03
N PHE A 212 3.41 9.51 -13.09
CA PHE A 212 4.64 10.22 -12.73
C PHE A 212 5.16 9.83 -11.34
N HIS A 213 4.29 9.46 -10.40
CA HIS A 213 4.74 9.04 -9.07
C HIS A 213 5.45 7.68 -9.09
N GLU A 214 5.07 6.78 -9.99
CA GLU A 214 5.67 5.45 -10.12
C GLU A 214 6.81 5.43 -11.14
N MET A 215 6.88 6.41 -12.04
CA MET A 215 7.95 6.53 -13.01
C MET A 215 8.30 8.01 -13.24
N PRO A 216 8.86 8.69 -12.24
CA PRO A 216 9.26 10.07 -12.41
C PRO A 216 10.43 10.15 -13.38
N SER A 217 10.36 11.04 -14.38
CA SER A 217 11.55 11.38 -15.16
C SER A 217 12.54 12.10 -14.25
N SER A 218 13.69 11.48 -13.99
CA SER A 218 14.75 12.08 -13.17
C SER A 218 15.58 13.09 -13.93
N CYS A 219 15.60 13.02 -15.26
CA CYS A 219 16.39 13.90 -16.10
C CYS A 219 15.53 15.06 -16.63
N ILE A 220 15.70 16.24 -16.04
CA ILE A 220 15.08 17.48 -16.54
C ILE A 220 15.62 17.89 -17.92
N CYS A 221 16.79 17.38 -18.31
CA CYS A 221 17.46 17.71 -19.57
C CYS A 221 17.03 16.80 -20.73
N GLN A 222 16.46 15.64 -20.46
CA GLN A 222 15.99 14.71 -21.50
C GLN A 222 14.49 14.95 -21.72
N ARG A 223 14.16 15.61 -22.84
CA ARG A 223 12.78 15.62 -23.32
C ARG A 223 12.39 14.19 -23.68
N VAL A 224 11.44 13.61 -22.96
CA VAL A 224 10.82 12.35 -23.38
C VAL A 224 10.19 12.60 -24.75
N PRO A 225 10.56 11.86 -25.81
CA PRO A 225 9.92 12.01 -27.10
C PRO A 225 8.44 11.67 -26.91
N VAL A 226 7.57 12.68 -26.93
CA VAL A 226 6.14 12.46 -27.10
C VAL A 226 6.03 11.76 -28.44
N ASN A 227 5.48 10.55 -28.44
CA ASN A 227 5.34 9.73 -29.64
C ASN A 227 4.38 10.41 -30.62
N ARG A 228 4.87 11.43 -31.35
CA ARG A 228 4.31 11.93 -32.58
C ARG A 228 4.96 11.10 -33.66
N SER A 229 4.18 10.17 -34.20
CA SER A 229 4.34 9.50 -35.48
C SER A 229 5.58 9.93 -36.28
N ALA A 230 6.51 8.97 -36.39
CA ALA A 230 7.49 8.79 -37.44
C ALA A 230 7.78 10.03 -38.31
N THR A 231 8.93 10.68 -38.08
CA THR A 231 9.81 11.10 -39.19
C THR A 231 11.21 11.40 -38.68
N MET A 232 12.19 10.76 -39.31
CA MET A 232 13.62 10.99 -39.17
C MET A 232 13.97 12.48 -39.21
N GLN A 233 14.96 12.90 -38.42
CA GLN A 233 16.22 13.38 -38.99
C GLN A 233 17.32 13.52 -37.93
N THR A 234 18.42 12.88 -38.25
CA THR A 234 19.76 12.96 -37.68
C THR A 234 20.21 14.41 -37.43
N ARG A 235 20.80 14.71 -36.27
CA ARG A 235 22.01 15.56 -36.18
C ARG A 235 22.66 15.58 -34.78
N ASN A 236 23.92 15.15 -34.82
CA ASN A 236 25.09 15.56 -34.05
C ASN A 236 25.15 15.45 -32.53
N LEU A 237 26.04 14.53 -32.14
CA LEU A 237 26.82 14.48 -30.92
C LEU A 237 27.50 15.81 -30.56
N LEU A 238 27.67 15.98 -29.23
CA LEU A 238 28.65 16.82 -28.53
C LEU A 238 28.39 18.33 -28.52
N SER A 239 27.74 18.81 -27.45
CA SER A 239 28.20 20.03 -26.75
C SER A 239 27.43 20.27 -25.44
N GLN A 240 28.18 20.31 -24.34
CA GLN A 240 28.07 21.27 -23.24
C GLN A 240 27.01 21.04 -22.15
N VAL A 241 27.43 20.32 -21.10
CA VAL A 241 27.05 20.66 -19.72
C VAL A 241 28.12 21.65 -19.21
N ARG A 242 27.73 22.91 -19.10
CA ARG A 242 28.20 23.87 -18.10
C ARG A 242 26.97 24.38 -17.38
#